data_AF-A0A485BNF6-F1
#
_entry.id   AF-A0A485BNF6-F1
#
_cell.length_a   1.000
_cell.length_b   1.000
_cell.length_c   1.000
_cell.angle_alpha   90.00
_cell.angle_beta   90.00
_cell.angle_gamma   90.00
#
_symmetry.space_group_name_H-M   'P 1'
#
loop_
_entity.id
_entity.type
_entity.pdbx_description
1 polymer ?
#
loop_
_entity_poly.entity_id
_entity_poly.type
_entity_poly.pdbx_seq_one_letter_code
_entity_poly.pdbx_strand_id
1 'polypeptide(L)' 'MDDVQSLGVIYINHNIATEQEADLALSQESDAQGAKYFQPILMHEPGSGGLIHASAALYR' A
#
# COMPACT_ATOMS: atom_id res chain seq x y z
N MET A 1 25.48 -3.22 3.08
CA MET A 1 24.12 -2.99 3.60
C MET A 1 23.45 -2.22 2.51
N ASP A 2 22.60 -2.87 1.72
CA ASP A 2 21.89 -2.21 0.63
C ASP A 2 21.11 -1.03 1.19
N ASP A 3 21.45 0.17 0.75
CA ASP A 3 20.82 1.43 1.14
C ASP A 3 19.40 1.50 0.56
N VAL A 4 18.52 0.64 1.06
CA VAL A 4 17.08 0.68 0.77
C VAL A 4 16.58 2.02 1.29
N GLN A 5 16.38 2.96 0.36
CA GLN A 5 15.98 4.32 0.71
C GLN A 5 14.45 4.36 0.77
N SER A 6 13.91 4.57 1.97
CA SER A 6 12.47 4.75 2.16
C SER A 6 12.02 6.00 1.40
N LEU A 7 11.22 5.80 0.35
CA LEU A 7 10.62 6.87 -0.45
C LEU A 7 9.46 7.54 0.30
N GLY A 8 8.77 6.76 1.15
CA GLY A 8 7.64 7.23 1.94
C GLY A 8 6.64 6.12 2.18
N VAL A 9 5.47 6.49 2.69
CA VAL A 9 4.32 5.60 2.83
C VAL A 9 3.18 6.15 2.00
N ILE A 10 2.60 5.31 1.16
CA ILE A 10 1.38 5.60 0.41
C ILE A 10 0.18 5.02 1.14
N TYR A 11 -0.96 5.70 1.02
CA TYR A 11 -2.21 5.30 1.63
C TYR A 11 -3.32 5.39 0.59
N ILE A 12 -4.00 4.28 0.38
CA ILE A 12 -5.13 4.18 -0.54
C ILE A 12 -6.38 4.54 0.25
N ASN A 13 -6.86 5.77 0.07
CA ASN A 13 -8.15 6.20 0.58
C ASN A 13 -9.30 5.74 -0.34
N HIS A 14 -9.29 4.45 -0.71
CA HIS A 14 -10.34 3.83 -1.49
C HIS A 14 -11.02 2.74 -0.66
N ASN A 15 -12.29 2.51 -0.94
CA ASN A 15 -13.14 1.56 -0.24
C ASN A 15 -12.80 0.13 -0.68
N ILE A 16 -11.62 -0.36 -0.32
CA ILE A 16 -11.11 -1.66 -0.75
C ILE A 16 -11.97 -2.77 -0.13
N ALA A 17 -12.56 -3.59 -0.99
CA ALA A 17 -13.35 -4.75 -0.59
C ALA A 17 -12.50 -6.02 -0.42
N THR A 18 -11.35 -6.12 -1.11
CA THR A 18 -10.50 -7.32 -1.13
C THR A 18 -9.01 -6.99 -1.07
N GLU A 19 -8.21 -7.89 -0.48
CA GLU A 19 -6.75 -7.73 -0.41
C GLU A 19 -6.10 -7.64 -1.81
N GLN A 20 -6.67 -8.29 -2.82
CA GLN A 20 -6.17 -8.21 -4.20
C GLN A 20 -6.35 -6.81 -4.82
N GLU A 21 -7.49 -6.16 -4.56
CA GLU A 21 -7.68 -4.76 -4.98
C GLU A 21 -6.69 -3.83 -4.28
N ALA A 22 -6.42 -4.07 -2.99
CA ALA A 22 -5.39 -3.32 -2.28
C ALA A 22 -4.02 -3.52 -2.92
N ASP A 23 -3.60 -4.76 -3.17
CA ASP A 23 -2.30 -5.05 -3.77
C ASP A 23 -2.15 -4.40 -5.15
N LEU A 24 -3.18 -4.49 -5.99
CA LEU A 24 -3.19 -3.85 -7.32
C LEU A 24 -3.07 -2.32 -7.21
N ALA A 25 -3.86 -1.70 -6.33
CA ALA A 25 -3.83 -0.26 -6.12
C ALA A 25 -2.49 0.22 -5.58
N LEU A 26 -1.93 -0.51 -4.61
CA LEU A 26 -0.62 -0.23 -4.04
C LEU A 26 0.48 -0.40 -5.08
N SER A 27 0.42 -1.45 -5.91
CA SER A 27 1.38 -1.66 -7.00
C SER A 27 1.33 -0.52 -8.01
N GLN A 28 0.13 -0.07 -8.42
CA GLN A 28 -0.02 1.04 -9.37
C GLN A 28 0.55 2.36 -8.82
N GLU A 29 0.24 2.69 -7.56
CA GLU A 29 0.77 3.88 -6.90
C GLU A 29 2.29 3.78 -6.67
N SER A 30 2.80 2.59 -6.35
CA SER A 30 4.23 2.34 -6.19
C SER A 30 4.98 2.60 -7.50
N ASP A 31 4.46 2.10 -8.62
CA ASP A 31 5.00 2.32 -9.96
C ASP A 31 4.96 3.81 -10.33
N ALA A 32 3.84 4.49 -10.04
CA ALA A 32 3.68 5.93 -10.27
C ALA A 32 4.68 6.78 -9.46
N GLN A 33 5.06 6.34 -8.26
CA GLN A 33 6.10 6.98 -7.45
C GLN A 33 7.53 6.54 -7.82
N GLY A 34 7.68 5.58 -8.73
CA GLY A 34 8.99 5.05 -9.12
C GLY A 34 9.68 4.24 -8.02
N ALA A 35 8.90 3.63 -7.13
CA ALA A 35 9.43 2.74 -6.10
C ALA A 35 9.88 1.41 -6.71
N LYS A 36 11.06 0.92 -6.30
CA LYS A 36 11.60 -0.37 -6.76
C LYS A 36 11.05 -1.53 -5.94
N TYR A 37 10.77 -1.27 -4.66
CA TYR A 37 10.16 -2.21 -3.75
C TYR A 37 9.02 -1.51 -3.02
N PHE A 38 7.94 -2.23 -2.78
CA PHE A 38 6.90 -1.78 -1.88
C PHE A 38 6.55 -2.91 -0.90
N GLN A 39 6.16 -2.53 0.30
CA GLN A 39 5.66 -3.46 1.31
C GLN A 39 4.20 -3.09 1.61
N PRO A 40 3.23 -3.90 1.17
CA PRO A 40 1.83 -3.67 1.47
C PRO A 40 1.55 -3.89 2.97
N ILE A 41 0.73 -3.02 3.52
CA ILE A 41 0.27 -2.97 4.91
C ILE A 41 -1.24 -2.84 4.83
N LEU A 42 -1.92 -3.97 5.02
CA LEU A 42 -3.38 -4.07 4.98
C LEU A 42 -3.89 -4.07 6.42
N MET A 43 -4.68 -3.05 6.77
CA MET A 43 -5.34 -2.97 8.08
C MET A 43 -6.84 -3.16 7.89
N HIS A 44 -7.37 -4.18 8.55
CA HIS A 44 -8.81 -4.42 8.59
C HIS A 44 -9.36 -3.73 9.84
N GLU A 45 -10.23 -2.74 9.66
CA GLU A 45 -10.88 -2.08 10.80
C GLU A 45 -12.14 -2.84 11.23
N PRO A 46 -12.17 -3.47 12.43
CA PRO A 46 -13.37 -4.09 12.95
C PRO A 46 -14.35 -3.01 13.40
N GLY A 47 -15.32 -2.69 12.55
CA GLY A 47 -16.40 -1.73 12.85
C GLY A 47 -16.77 -0.81 11.69
N SER A 48 -15.88 -0.66 10.71
CA SER A 48 -16.07 0.26 9.57
C SER A 48 -16.88 -0.36 8.41
N GLY A 49 -17.64 -1.43 8.65
CA GLY A 49 -18.43 -2.09 7.58
C GLY A 49 -17.61 -2.95 6.60
N GLY A 50 -16.41 -3.38 7.00
CA GLY A 50 -15.54 -4.25 6.19
C GLY A 50 -14.53 -3.50 5.31
N LEU A 51 -14.28 -2.22 5.60
CA LEU A 51 -13.25 -1.44 4.91
C LEU A 51 -11.86 -1.95 5.23
N ILE A 52 -11.08 -2.18 4.17
CA ILE A 52 -9.66 -2.48 4.26
C ILE A 52 -8.90 -1.19 4.02
N HIS A 53 -8.14 -0.79 5.02
CA HIS A 53 -7.17 0.29 4.91
C HIS A 53 -5.91 -0.27 4.25
N ALA A 54 -5.75 0.03 2.97
CA ALA A 54 -4.58 -0.37 2.21
C ALA A 54 -3.53 0.74 2.26
N SER A 55 -2.35 0.41 2.77
CA SER A 55 -1.18 1.29 2.76
C SER A 55 0.04 0.52 2.27
N ALA A 56 1.05 1.19 1.74
CA ALA A 56 2.33 0.55 1.46
C ALA A 56 3.50 1.46 1.78
N ALA A 57 4.53 0.87 2.35
CA ALA A 57 5.82 1.53 2.47
C ALA A 57 6.59 1.34 1.17
N LEU A 58 7.05 2.44 0.58
CA LEU A 58 7.78 2.46 -0.68
C LEU A 58 9.28 2.58 -0.41
N TYR A 59 10.06 1.84 -1.20
CA TYR A 59 11.51 1.83 -1.11
C TYR A 59 12.14 1.86 -2.51
N ARG A 60 13.33 2.45 -2.60
CA ARG A 60 14.17 2.40 -3.81
C ARG A 60 15.56 1.89 -3.50
#